data_AF-A0A5K1BPU9-F1
#
_entry.id   AF-A0A5K1BPU9-F1
#
_cell.length_a   1.000
_cell.length_b   1.000
_cell.length_c   1.000
_cell.angle_alpha   90.00
_cell.angle_beta   90.00
_cell.angle_gamma   90.00
#
_symmetry.space_group_name_H-M   'P 1'
#
loop_
_entity.id
_entity.type
_entity.pdbx_description
1 polymer ?
#
loop_
_entity_poly.entity_id
_entity_poly.type
_entity_poly.pdbx_seq_one_letter_code
_entity_poly.pdbx_strand_id
1 'polypeptide(L)' 'TYGIDFFETFSPVARLGTIRLIISLAVQREWPLFQLDVKNVFLYGDLSETVYMQQPPDFERQGECSK' A
#
# COMPACT_ATOMS: atom_id res chain seq x y z
N THR A 1 -7.36 24.06 13.58
CA THR A 1 -6.78 22.77 14.01
C THR A 1 -6.65 21.93 12.76
N TYR A 2 -5.42 21.70 12.31
CA TYR A 2 -5.13 20.95 11.10
C TYR A 2 -5.56 19.50 11.32
N GLY A 3 -6.62 19.08 10.63
CA GLY A 3 -7.00 17.66 10.55
C GLY A 3 -5.93 16.97 9.70
N ILE A 4 -5.23 16.01 10.28
CA ILE A 4 -4.32 15.15 9.55
C ILE A 4 -5.21 14.23 8.70
N ASP A 5 -5.03 14.27 7.38
CA ASP A 5 -5.77 13.46 6.43
C ASP A 5 -5.23 12.02 6.48
N PHE A 6 -6.01 11.11 7.06
CA PHE A 6 -5.68 9.68 7.18
C PHE A 6 -6.19 8.85 5.99
N PHE A 7 -6.80 9.47 4.98
CA PHE A 7 -7.35 8.76 3.82
C PHE A 7 -6.29 8.41 2.77
N GLU A 8 -5.07 8.96 2.88
CA GLU A 8 -3.94 8.60 2.02
C GLU A 8 -3.25 7.31 2.49
N THR A 9 -4.01 6.20 2.52
CA THR A 9 -3.41 4.86 2.62
C THR A 9 -2.91 4.46 1.23
N PHE A 10 -1.70 4.88 0.86
CA PHE A 10 -1.09 4.45 -0.39
C PHE A 10 -0.54 3.02 -0.26
N SER A 11 -1.43 2.03 -0.34
CA SER A 11 -0.97 0.76 -0.87
C SER A 11 -0.54 1.01 -2.32
N PRO A 12 0.69 0.64 -2.74
CA PRO A 12 1.15 0.84 -4.10
C PRO A 12 0.37 -0.10 -5.03
N VAL A 13 -0.81 0.35 -5.47
CA VAL A 13 -1.60 -0.35 -6.47
C VAL A 13 -1.07 0.03 -7.84
N ALA A 14 -0.46 -0.93 -8.53
CA ALA A 14 -0.03 -0.74 -9.90
C ALA A 14 -1.24 -0.37 -10.78
N ARG A 15 -1.15 0.77 -11.47
CA ARG A 15 -2.21 1.22 -12.39
C ARG A 15 -2.10 0.48 -13.72
N LEU A 16 -3.23 -0.06 -14.21
CA LEU A 16 -3.27 -0.78 -15.49
C LEU A 16 -2.75 0.05 -16.68
N GLY A 17 -2.98 1.37 -16.69
CA GLY A 17 -2.46 2.26 -17.73
C GLY A 17 -0.93 2.26 -17.79
N THR A 18 -0.27 2.31 -16.63
CA THR A 18 1.19 2.23 -16.53
C THR A 18 1.71 0.89 -16.98
N ILE A 19 1.05 -0.21 -16.60
CA ILE A 19 1.41 -1.57 -17.04
C ILE A 19 1.34 -1.68 -18.57
N ARG A 20 0.26 -1.18 -19.19
CA ARG A 20 0.09 -1.19 -20.66
C ARG A 20 1.16 -0.37 -21.38
N LEU A 21 1.53 0.79 -20.82
CA LEU A 21 2.61 1.61 -21.38
C LEU A 21 3.96 0.88 -21.36
N ILE A 22 4.30 0.25 -20.23
CA ILE A 22 5.55 -0.51 -20.07
C ILE A 22 5.58 -1.69 -21.05
N ILE A 23 4.49 -2.46 -21.17
CA ILE A 23 4.39 -3.57 -22.11
C ILE A 23 4.55 -3.07 -23.55
N SER A 24 3.91 -1.97 -23.91
CA SER A 24 4.01 -1.39 -25.27
C SER A 24 5.45 -0.98 -25.60
N LEU A 25 6.14 -0.39 -24.63
CA LEU A 25 7.55 -0.03 -24.77
C LEU A 25 8.45 -1.26 -24.91
N ALA A 26 8.20 -2.31 -24.11
CA ALA A 26 8.96 -3.55 -24.19
C ALA A 26 8.81 -4.23 -25.56
N VAL A 27 7.60 -4.28 -26.11
CA VAL A 27 7.35 -4.82 -27.45
C VAL A 27 8.05 -4.00 -28.52
N GLN A 28 7.99 -2.66 -28.45
CA GLN A 28 8.69 -1.78 -29.41
C GLN A 28 10.21 -1.98 -29.40
N ARG A 29 10.77 -2.37 -28.25
CA ARG A 29 12.21 -2.57 -28.05
C ARG A 29 12.64 -4.03 -28.18
N GLU A 30 11.72 -4.93 -28.52
CA GLU A 30 11.95 -6.38 -28.56
C GLU A 30 12.53 -6.92 -27.24
N TRP A 31 12.11 -6.35 -26.12
CA TRP A 31 12.57 -6.78 -24.80
C TRP A 31 11.83 -8.04 -24.35
N PRO A 32 12.55 -9.02 -23.78
CA PRO A 32 11.92 -10.18 -23.19
C PRO A 32 11.06 -9.77 -21.99
N LEU A 33 9.80 -10.22 -21.99
CA LEU A 33 8.86 -9.99 -20.90
C LEU A 33 8.86 -11.19 -19.96
N PHE A 34 9.03 -10.93 -18.67
CA PHE A 34 8.96 -11.93 -17.62
C PHE A 34 7.82 -11.59 -16.66
N GLN A 35 7.00 -12.58 -16.32
CA GLN A 35 5.94 -12.42 -15.33
C GLN A 35 6.50 -12.71 -13.94
N LEU A 36 6.34 -11.77 -13.03
CA LEU A 36 6.66 -11.94 -11.62
C LEU A 36 5.35 -12.18 -10.85
N ASP A 37 5.12 -13.42 -10.41
CA ASP A 37 4.02 -13.77 -9.50
C ASP A 37 4.58 -13.92 -8.08
N VAL A 38 4.27 -12.95 -7.21
CA VAL A 38 4.72 -12.96 -5.82
C VAL A 38 3.59 -13.49 -4.95
N LYS A 39 3.69 -14.76 -4.57
CA LYS A 39 2.68 -15.46 -3.76
C LYS A 39 2.35 -14.79 -2.41
N ASN A 40 3.21 -13.92 -1.88
CA ASN A 40 3.02 -13.24 -0.59
C ASN A 40 3.56 -11.80 -0.65
N VAL A 41 3.00 -10.94 -1.53
CA VAL A 41 3.36 -9.51 -1.50
C VAL A 41 2.60 -8.79 -0.37
N PHE A 42 2.88 -9.19 0.86
CA PHE A 42 2.88 -8.19 1.92
C PHE A 42 4.13 -7.35 1.63
N LEU A 43 3.95 -6.06 1.40
CA LEU A 43 5.07 -5.15 1.25
C LEU A 43 5.76 -5.09 2.61
N TYR A 44 6.73 -5.98 2.84
CA TYR A 44 7.66 -5.93 3.98
C TYR A 44 8.68 -4.80 3.75
N GLY A 45 8.21 -3.64 3.32
CA GLY A 45 9.01 -2.43 3.28
C GLY A 45 9.09 -1.88 4.70
N ASP A 46 10.28 -1.45 5.11
CA ASP A 46 10.42 -0.69 6.34
C ASP A 46 9.57 0.58 6.21
N LEU A 47 8.55 0.67 7.06
CA LEU A 47 7.67 1.82 7.08
C LEU A 47 8.30 2.90 7.95
N SER A 48 8.95 3.88 7.32
CA SER A 48 9.52 5.04 8.00
C SER A 48 8.46 6.06 8.47
N GLU A 49 7.21 5.86 8.08
CA GLU A 49 6.10 6.79 8.31
C GLU A 49 5.32 6.41 9.58
N THR A 50 4.85 7.42 10.30
CA THR A 50 3.99 7.20 11.48
C THR A 50 2.57 6.88 11.01
N VAL A 51 2.16 5.62 11.16
CA VAL A 51 0.79 5.19 10.89
C VAL A 51 -0.08 5.39 12.12
N TYR A 52 -1.21 6.06 11.93
CA TYR A 52 -2.25 6.18 12.93
C TYR A 52 -3.38 5.21 12.57
N MET A 53 -3.82 4.40 13.54
CA MET A 53 -4.94 3.47 13.39
C MET A 53 -5.98 3.76 14.47
N GLN A 54 -7.25 3.73 14.10
CA GLN A 54 -8.34 3.71 15.08
C GLN A 54 -8.55 2.27 15.56
N GLN A 55 -8.67 2.10 16.87
CA GLN A 55 -8.98 0.80 17.46
C GLN A 55 -10.37 0.34 17.00
N PRO A 56 -10.55 -0.94 16.60
CA PRO A 56 -11.86 -1.44 16.22
C PRO A 56 -12.83 -1.40 17.43
N PRO A 57 -14.14 -1.16 17.20
CA PRO A 57 -15.13 -0.94 18.27
C PRO A 57 -15.19 -2.06 19.31
N ASP A 58 -14.93 -3.31 18.90
CA ASP A 58 -15.00 -4.49 19.76
C ASP A 58 -13.71 -4.74 20.57
N PHE A 59 -12.70 -3.87 20.44
CA PHE A 59 -11.43 -3.93 21.17
C PHE A 59 -11.32 -2.86 22.25
N GLU A 60 -12.32 -1.99 22.40
CA GLU A 60 -12.36 -1.02 23.49
C GLU A 60 -12.47 -1.76 24.83
N ARG A 61 -11.36 -1.81 25.57
CA ARG A 61 -11.37 -2.37 26.92
C ARG A 61 -12.22 -1.44 27.78
N GLN A 62 -13.40 -1.90 28.20
CA GLN A 62 -14.22 -1.19 29.18
C GLN A 62 -13.45 -1.13 30.50
N GLY A 63 -12.80 0.00 30.75
CA GLY A 63 -12.05 0.26 31.98
C GLY A 63 -10.55 0.03 31.83
N GLU A 64 -9.83 1.11 31.56
CA GLU A 64 -8.71 1.62 32.35
C GLU A 64 -7.91 2.61 31.49
N CYS A 65 -8.38 3.85 31.46
CA CYS A 65 -7.45 4.97 31.36
C CYS A 65 -6.87 5.15 32.76
N SER A 66 -5.80 4.43 33.05
CA SER A 66 -4.90 4.79 34.15
C SER A 66 -3.84 5.72 33.57
N LYS A 67 -3.70 6.85 34.27
CA LYS A 67 -2.91 8.05 33.96
C LYS A 67 -1.48 7.78 33.52
#